data_AF-A0ABD5CRZ8-F1
#
_entry.id   AF-A0ABD5CRZ8-F1
#
_cell.length_a   1.000
_cell.length_b   1.000
_cell.length_c   1.000
_cell.angle_alpha   90.00
_cell.angle_beta   90.00
_cell.angle_gamma   90.00
#
_symmetry.space_group_name_H-M   'P 1'
#
loop_
_entity.id
_entity.type
_entity.pdbx_description
1 polymer ?
#
loop_
_entity_poly.entity_id
_entity_poly.type
_entity_poly.pdbx_seq_one_letter_code
_entity_poly.pdbx_strand_id
1 'polypeptide(L)'
;MARFDIYANPDIETRKLAPYLLDVQSAHVGILPTRIVIPLRPVRHLAFFGKPSDLLPVLEVHGEECFLDTPAMSAVPLNALGECTGSL
;
A
#
# COMPACT_ATOMS: atom_id res chain seq x y z
N MET A 1 -8.15 -3.65 -12.20
CA MET A 1 -7.35 -2.83 -11.28
C MET A 1 -7.83 -1.41 -11.41
N ALA A 2 -8.48 -0.93 -10.36
CA ALA A 2 -8.82 0.47 -10.20
C ALA A 2 -7.78 1.13 -9.29
N ARG A 3 -7.63 2.45 -9.47
CA ARG A 3 -6.92 3.27 -8.50
C ARG A 3 -7.59 3.08 -7.14
N PHE A 4 -6.78 2.87 -6.11
CA PHE A 4 -7.14 2.59 -4.71
C PHE A 4 -7.53 1.15 -4.38
N ASP A 5 -7.36 0.21 -5.30
CA ASP A 5 -7.37 -1.22 -4.97
C ASP A 5 -6.22 -1.55 -4.00
N ILE A 6 -6.50 -2.45 -3.05
CA ILE A 6 -5.57 -2.94 -2.04
C ILE A 6 -5.14 -4.36 -2.41
N TYR A 7 -3.84 -4.57 -2.62
CA TYR A 7 -3.26 -5.86 -2.95
C TYR A 7 -2.50 -6.45 -1.77
N ALA A 8 -2.53 -7.77 -1.63
CA ALA A 8 -1.59 -8.44 -0.73
C ALA A 8 -0.14 -8.18 -1.22
N ASN A 9 0.76 -7.85 -0.29
CA ASN A 9 2.18 -7.68 -0.64
C ASN A 9 2.73 -9.04 -1.13
N PRO A 10 3.23 -9.15 -2.37
CA PRO A 10 3.68 -10.43 -2.92
C PRO A 10 4.98 -10.93 -2.29
N ASP A 11 5.82 -10.05 -1.76
CA ASP A 11 7.09 -10.39 -1.17
C ASP A 11 6.89 -10.94 0.26
N ILE A 12 7.20 -12.21 0.44
CA ILE A 12 7.02 -12.95 1.70
C ILE A 12 7.84 -12.36 2.84
N GLU A 13 9.05 -11.86 2.54
CA GLU A 13 9.96 -11.32 3.55
C GLU A 13 9.44 -9.99 4.08
N THR A 14 9.00 -9.10 3.19
CA THR A 14 8.50 -7.77 3.56
C THR A 14 7.02 -7.76 3.97
N ARG A 15 6.23 -8.77 3.61
CA ARG A 15 4.79 -8.89 3.98
C ARG A 15 4.55 -8.82 5.48
N LYS A 16 5.48 -9.30 6.31
CA LYS A 16 5.37 -9.20 7.77
C LYS A 16 5.36 -7.75 8.26
N LEU A 17 6.05 -6.86 7.55
CA LEU A 17 6.16 -5.44 7.88
C LEU A 17 5.09 -4.60 7.18
N ALA A 18 4.84 -4.91 5.91
CA ALA A 18 3.88 -4.26 5.03
C ALA A 18 2.98 -5.32 4.36
N PRO A 19 1.90 -5.75 5.01
CA PRO A 19 1.05 -6.83 4.51
C PRO A 19 0.29 -6.47 3.22
N TYR A 20 0.03 -5.17 3.00
CA TYR A 20 -0.74 -4.71 1.85
C TYR A 20 -0.04 -3.60 1.07
N LEU A 21 -0.42 -3.46 -0.20
CA LEU A 21 0.03 -2.43 -1.13
C LEU A 21 -1.21 -1.73 -1.69
N LEU A 22 -1.26 -0.40 -1.60
CA LEU A 22 -2.33 0.41 -2.19
C LEU A 22 -1.92 0.89 -3.57
N ASP A 23 -2.70 0.58 -4.61
CA ASP A 23 -2.52 1.17 -5.94
C ASP A 23 -2.94 2.65 -5.91
N VAL A 24 -2.02 3.56 -6.23
CA VAL A 24 -2.30 5.00 -6.30
C VAL A 24 -2.15 5.54 -7.73
N GLN A 25 -1.88 4.67 -8.70
CA GLN A 25 -1.67 5.08 -10.08
C GLN A 25 -2.97 5.61 -10.71
N SER A 26 -2.85 6.72 -11.43
CA SER A 26 -4.00 7.29 -12.16
C SER A 26 -4.55 6.31 -13.20
N ALA A 27 -5.87 6.21 -13.32
CA ALA A 27 -6.49 5.42 -14.39
C ALA A 27 -6.29 6.04 -15.80
N HIS A 28 -5.93 7.33 -15.88
CA HIS A 28 -5.80 8.05 -17.15
C HIS A 28 -4.54 7.67 -17.96
N VAL A 29 -3.54 7.05 -17.33
CA VAL A 29 -2.31 6.62 -18.01
C VAL A 29 -2.45 5.27 -18.74
N GLY A 30 -3.67 4.71 -18.78
CA GLY A 30 -3.93 3.42 -19.42
C GLY A 30 -3.30 2.23 -18.68
N ILE A 31 -3.07 1.13 -19.39
CA ILE A 31 -2.49 -0.09 -18.83
C ILE A 31 -0.97 -0.03 -18.97
N LEU A 32 -0.28 0.25 -17.86
CA LEU A 32 1.18 0.16 -17.77
C LEU A 32 1.62 -1.21 -17.22
N PRO A 33 2.83 -1.69 -17.54
CA PRO A 33 3.37 -2.95 -17.02
C PRO A 33 3.70 -2.89 -15.51
N THR A 34 3.67 -1.71 -14.91
CA THR A 34 3.90 -1.48 -13.48
C THR A 34 2.72 -0.72 -12.86
N ARG A 35 2.65 -0.76 -11.52
CA ARG A 35 1.78 0.08 -10.70
C ARG A 35 2.61 0.86 -9.69
N ILE A 36 2.34 2.16 -9.60
CA ILE A 36 2.78 2.96 -8.46
C ILE A 36 1.91 2.58 -7.27
N VAL A 37 2.55 2.03 -6.24
CA VAL A 37 1.89 1.60 -5.01
C VAL A 37 2.51 2.26 -3.80
N ILE A 38 1.74 2.33 -2.72
CA ILE A 38 2.23 2.71 -1.40
C ILE A 38 2.02 1.54 -0.43
N PRO A 39 3.05 1.14 0.34
CA PRO A 39 2.88 0.11 1.37
C PRO A 39 1.94 0.56 2.49
N LEU A 40 1.09 -0.35 2.94
CA LEU A 40 0.25 -0.20 4.12
C LEU A 40 0.87 -1.02 5.24
N ARG A 41 1.23 -0.35 6.34
CA ARG A 41 1.91 -0.96 7.48
C ARG A 41 1.07 -0.83 8.74
N PRO A 42 0.95 -1.87 9.58
CA PRO A 42 0.23 -1.78 10.85
C PRO A 42 0.78 -0.64 11.71
N VAL A 43 -0.11 0.14 12.34
CA VAL A 43 0.31 1.27 13.21
C VAL A 43 1.21 0.84 14.36
N ARG A 44 1.12 -0.42 14.81
CA ARG A 44 2.03 -1.02 15.80
C ARG A 44 3.50 -1.04 15.38
N HIS A 45 3.80 -0.93 14.08
CA HIS A 45 5.17 -0.87 13.56
C HIS A 45 5.72 0.56 13.49
N LEU A 46 4.95 1.58 13.86
CA LEU A 46 5.41 2.96 13.83
C LEU A 46 6.15 3.32 15.12
N ALA A 47 7.44 3.63 15.02
CA ALA A 47 8.35 3.74 16.16
C ALA A 47 8.54 5.17 16.72
N PHE A 48 7.83 6.18 16.22
CA PHE A 48 8.06 7.59 16.58
C PHE A 48 6.79 8.31 17.06
N PHE A 49 6.96 9.15 18.08
CA PHE A 49 5.95 10.07 18.60
C PHE A 49 5.93 11.35 17.75
N GLY A 50 4.73 11.91 17.48
CA GLY A 50 4.57 13.08 16.60
C GLY A 50 4.48 12.72 15.11
N LYS A 51 3.55 11.81 14.77
CA LYS A 51 3.37 11.30 13.41
C LYS A 51 3.03 12.46 12.46
N PRO A 52 3.76 12.64 11.35
CA PRO A 52 3.36 13.59 10.32
C PRO A 52 2.10 13.03 9.63
N SER A 53 0.92 13.35 10.16
CA SER A 53 -0.37 12.82 9.72
C SER A 53 -0.64 13.03 8.25
N ASP A 54 -0.07 14.10 7.68
CA ASP A 54 -0.21 14.44 6.26
C ASP A 54 0.66 13.55 5.37
N LEU A 55 1.77 13.02 5.89
CA LEU A 55 2.69 12.15 5.16
C LEU A 55 2.39 10.67 5.38
N LEU A 56 1.96 10.31 6.59
CA LEU A 56 1.67 8.95 7.02
C LEU A 56 0.21 8.83 7.52
N PRO A 57 -0.79 9.11 6.67
CA PRO A 57 -2.18 9.03 7.07
C PRO A 57 -2.53 7.61 7.51
N VAL A 58 -3.40 7.51 8.52
CA VAL A 58 -3.89 6.24 9.06
C VAL A 58 -5.26 5.95 8.45
N LEU A 59 -5.47 4.68 8.10
CA LEU A 59 -6.67 4.16 7.48
C LEU A 59 -6.95 2.75 8.01
N GLU A 60 -8.23 2.39 8.06
CA GLU A 60 -8.65 1.05 8.48
C GLU A 60 -8.64 0.10 7.27
N VAL A 61 -7.95 -1.02 7.39
CA VAL A 61 -7.84 -2.06 6.35
C VAL A 61 -8.15 -3.39 7.00
N HIS A 62 -9.20 -4.07 6.54
CA HIS A 62 -9.59 -5.39 7.06
C HIS A 62 -9.74 -5.44 8.60
N GLY A 63 -10.22 -4.34 9.19
CA GLY A 63 -10.39 -4.20 10.65
C GLY A 63 -9.10 -3.89 11.43
N GLU A 64 -8.00 -3.57 10.74
CA GLU A 64 -6.72 -3.18 11.33
C GLU A 64 -6.33 -1.74 10.95
N GLU A 65 -5.91 -0.94 11.93
CA GLU A 65 -5.33 0.37 11.66
C GLU A 65 -3.95 0.22 11.00
N CYS A 66 -3.85 0.73 9.78
CA CYS A 66 -2.62 0.78 9.01
C CYS A 66 -2.29 2.22 8.66
N PHE A 67 -1.00 2.56 8.60
CA PHE A 67 -0.57 3.83 8.02
C PHE A 67 -0.09 3.62 6.60
N LEU A 68 -0.36 4.63 5.77
CA LEU A 68 0.10 4.73 4.41
C LEU A 68 1.55 5.21 4.41
N ASP A 69 2.48 4.31 4.11
CA ASP A 69 3.92 4.60 4.14
C ASP A 69 4.38 5.32 2.87
N THR A 70 3.86 6.54 2.65
CA THR A 70 4.11 7.34 1.46
C THR A 70 5.60 7.47 1.08
N PRO A 71 6.55 7.63 2.02
CA PRO A 71 7.98 7.66 1.68
C PRO A 71 8.52 6.36 1.04
N ALA A 72 7.86 5.22 1.27
CA ALA A 72 8.21 3.92 0.68
C ALA A 72 7.43 3.61 -0.60
N MET A 73 6.79 4.62 -1.22
CA MET A 73 6.16 4.49 -2.52
C MET A 73 7.13 3.91 -3.55
N SER A 74 6.64 2.96 -4.35
CA SER A 74 7.46 2.28 -5.34
C SER A 74 6.64 1.81 -6.54
N ALA A 75 7.34 1.50 -7.63
CA ALA A 75 6.74 0.84 -8.78
C ALA A 75 6.85 -0.68 -8.63
N VAL A 76 5.73 -1.38 -8.70
CA VAL A 76 5.68 -2.85 -8.64
C VAL A 76 5.23 -3.41 -10.00
N PRO A 77 5.90 -4.44 -10.55
CA PRO A 77 5.45 -5.11 -11.76
C PRO A 77 4.02 -5.66 -11.61
N LEU A 78 3.20 -5.45 -12.64
CA LEU A 78 1.80 -5.88 -12.64
C LEU A 78 1.63 -7.39 -12.39
N ASN A 79 2.50 -8.20 -12.98
CA ASN A 79 2.51 -9.65 -12.83
C ASN A 79 3.06 -10.14 -11.48
N ALA A 80 3.67 -9.25 -10.69
CA ALA A 80 4.16 -9.55 -9.37
C ALA A 80 3.17 -9.19 -8.27
N LEU A 81 2.18 -8.31 -8.52
CA LEU A 81 1.19 -7.93 -7.51
C LEU A 81 0.42 -9.16 -6.99
N GLY A 82 0.20 -9.19 -5.68
CA GLY A 82 -0.58 -10.24 -5.04
C GLY A 82 -2.06 -10.15 -5.38
N GLU A 83 -2.86 -10.93 -4.65
CA GLU A 83 -4.31 -10.92 -4.79
C GLU A 83 -4.89 -9.53 -4.43
N CYS A 84 -5.91 -9.09 -5.17
CA CYS A 84 -6.71 -7.93 -4.78
C CYS A 84 -7.60 -8.31 -3.60
N THR A 85 -7.36 -7.68 -2.45
CA THR A 85 -8.04 -7.99 -1.19
C THR A 85 -9.18 -7.02 -0.88
N GLY A 86 -9.28 -5.89 -1.58
CA GLY A 86 -10.31 -4.87 -1.35
C GLY A 86 -10.01 -3.56 -2.07
N SER A 87 -10.74 -2.51 -1.73
CA SER A 87 -10.51 -1.13 -2.18
C SER A 87 -10.76 -0.19 -1.01
N LEU A 88 -10.04 0.94 -0.98
CA LEU A 88 -10.41 2.10 -0.15
C LEU A 88 -11.66 2.80 -0.69
#